data_AF-A0A959I4U2-F1
#
_entry.id   AF-A0A959I4U2-F1
#
_cell.length_a   1.000
_cell.length_b   1.000
_cell.length_c   1.000
_cell.angle_alpha   90.00
_cell.angle_beta   90.00
_cell.angle_gamma   90.00
#
_symmetry.space_group_name_H-M   'P 1'
#
loop_
_entity.id
_entity.type
_entity.pdbx_description
1 polymer ?
#
loop_
_entity_poly.entity_id
_entity_poly.type
_entity_poly.pdbx_seq_one_letter_code
_entity_poly.pdbx_strand_id
1 'polypeptide(L)'
;KLDEEPGADELIVSYGISADAARDALAELRRRGRKGSLLVIKTLLPVPPAVLDILEQYEKQVFVEENLPGLLKELIYGHARRKNIRSVNKIGSMITPSEILM
;
A
#
# COMPACT_ATOMS: atom_id res chain seq x y z
N LYS A 1 3.22 -10.78 -1.21
CA LYS A 1 4.50 -10.72 -1.93
C LYS A 1 5.07 -9.34 -1.71
N LEU A 2 6.25 -9.27 -1.11
CA LEU A 2 7.00 -8.03 -0.91
C LEU A 2 7.93 -7.80 -2.10
N ASP A 3 7.92 -6.59 -2.63
CA ASP A 3 8.94 -6.00 -3.50
C ASP A 3 9.67 -4.96 -2.66
N GLU A 4 10.80 -5.38 -2.10
CA GLU A 4 11.56 -4.62 -1.12
C GLU A 4 12.65 -3.77 -1.79
N GLU A 5 12.81 -2.54 -1.33
CA GLU A 5 13.97 -1.71 -1.62
C GLU A 5 14.70 -1.35 -0.31
N PRO A 6 15.97 -1.73 -0.14
CA PRO A 6 16.72 -1.45 1.06
C PRO A 6 16.83 0.05 1.40
N GLY A 7 16.43 0.38 2.62
CA GLY A 7 16.41 1.76 3.14
C GLY A 7 15.29 2.61 2.54
N ALA A 8 14.21 2.00 2.05
CA ALA A 8 12.97 2.70 1.75
C ALA A 8 12.15 2.93 3.02
N ASP A 9 11.75 4.17 3.26
CA ASP A 9 10.90 4.52 4.41
C ASP A 9 9.39 4.38 4.08
N GLU A 10 9.05 4.30 2.79
CA GLU A 10 7.67 4.25 2.28
C GLU A 10 7.31 2.86 1.73
N LEU A 11 6.18 2.33 2.20
CA LEU A 11 5.56 1.10 1.74
C LEU A 11 4.20 1.36 1.11
N ILE A 12 4.04 0.98 -0.15
CA ILE A 12 2.74 0.88 -0.79
C ILE A 12 2.15 -0.49 -0.44
N VAL A 13 0.90 -0.53 0.02
CA VAL A 13 0.20 -1.75 0.42
C VAL A 13 -1.04 -1.89 -0.45
N SER A 14 -1.18 -3.01 -1.14
CA SER A 14 -2.33 -3.24 -2.02
C SER A 14 -2.66 -4.72 -2.15
N TYR A 15 -3.78 -5.02 -2.81
CA TYR A 15 -4.23 -6.37 -3.11
C TYR A 15 -5.14 -6.35 -4.35
N GLY A 16 -5.45 -7.53 -4.88
CA GLY A 16 -6.35 -7.65 -6.03
C GLY A 16 -5.88 -6.86 -7.25
N ILE A 17 -6.84 -6.22 -7.94
CA ILE A 17 -6.61 -5.48 -9.19
C ILE A 17 -5.79 -4.19 -8.98
N SER A 18 -5.95 -3.53 -7.82
CA SER A 18 -5.22 -2.30 -7.49
C SER A 18 -3.72 -2.51 -7.34
N ALA A 19 -3.26 -3.76 -7.21
CA ALA A 19 -1.85 -4.10 -7.15
C ALA A 19 -1.08 -3.76 -8.43
N ASP A 20 -1.73 -3.71 -9.59
CA ASP A 20 -1.07 -3.33 -10.85
C ASP A 20 -0.76 -1.82 -10.88
N ALA A 21 -1.74 -0.98 -10.52
CA ALA A 21 -1.52 0.45 -10.36
C ALA A 21 -0.43 0.75 -9.30
N ALA A 22 -0.38 -0.04 -8.22
CA ALA A 22 0.65 0.08 -7.20
C ALA A 22 2.06 -0.27 -7.71
N ARG A 23 2.20 -1.25 -8.62
CA ARG A 23 3.49 -1.58 -9.27
C ARG A 23 3.97 -0.44 -10.17
N ASP A 24 3.07 0.11 -10.97
CA ASP A 24 3.38 1.25 -11.84
C ASP A 24 3.77 2.49 -11.02
N ALA A 25 3.09 2.73 -9.90
CA ALA A 25 3.44 3.80 -8.96
C ALA A 25 4.82 3.59 -8.35
N LEU A 26 5.14 2.37 -7.91
CA LEU A 26 6.46 2.05 -7.37
C LEU A 26 7.58 2.22 -8.42
N ALA A 27 7.35 1.77 -9.65
CA ALA A 27 8.30 1.94 -10.75
C ALA A 27 8.56 3.42 -11.03
N GLU A 28 7.50 4.23 -11.07
CA GLU A 28 7.59 5.68 -11.26
C GLU A 28 8.27 6.38 -10.08
N LEU A 29 7.99 5.97 -8.84
CA LEU A 29 8.65 6.47 -7.62
C LEU A 29 10.17 6.28 -7.72
N ARG A 30 10.60 5.06 -8.05
CA ARG A 30 12.01 4.68 -8.22
C ARG A 30 12.66 5.43 -9.38
N ARG A 31 11.95 5.61 -10.51
CA ARG A 31 12.42 6.40 -11.66
C ARG A 31 12.70 7.86 -11.31
N ARG A 32 11.99 8.42 -10.32
CA ARG A 32 12.22 9.77 -9.77
C ARG A 32 13.35 9.83 -8.74
N GLY A 33 14.07 8.73 -8.51
CA GLY A 33 15.17 8.65 -7.53
C GLY A 33 14.69 8.58 -6.07
N ARG A 34 13.39 8.32 -5.83
CA ARG A 34 12.86 8.08 -4.48
C ARG A 34 12.81 6.59 -4.20
N LYS A 35 13.14 6.19 -2.98
CA LYS A 35 13.08 4.79 -2.54
C LYS A 35 11.68 4.42 -2.07
N GLY A 36 11.20 3.24 -2.44
CA GLY A 36 9.93 2.70 -1.97
C GLY A 36 9.86 1.19 -2.05
N SER A 37 8.95 0.60 -1.27
CA SER A 37 8.64 -0.83 -1.33
C SER A 37 7.16 -1.05 -1.62
N LEU A 38 6.80 -2.25 -2.07
CA LEU A 38 5.40 -2.64 -2.32
C LEU A 38 5.09 -3.99 -1.67
N LEU A 39 4.07 -4.02 -0.81
CA LEU A 39 3.47 -5.23 -0.31
C LEU A 39 2.15 -5.53 -1.02
N VAL A 40 2.14 -6.59 -1.84
CA VAL A 40 0.90 -7.13 -2.42
C VAL A 40 0.36 -8.25 -1.55
N ILE A 41 -0.72 -7.99 -0.83
CA ILE A 41 -1.38 -8.96 0.04
C ILE A 41 -2.15 -9.99 -0.81
N LYS A 42 -2.01 -11.26 -0.45
CA LYS A 42 -2.66 -12.40 -1.12
C LYS A 42 -3.76 -13.06 -0.31
N THR A 43 -3.74 -12.86 1.01
CA THR A 43 -4.73 -13.39 1.95
C THR A 43 -5.14 -12.25 2.86
N LEU A 44 -6.41 -11.84 2.78
CA LEU A 44 -6.95 -10.76 3.61
C LEU A 44 -7.40 -11.27 4.98
N LEU A 45 -7.99 -12.48 5.03
CA LEU A 45 -8.52 -13.07 6.26
C LEU A 45 -8.18 -14.57 6.34
N PRO A 46 -7.68 -15.05 7.50
CA PRO A 46 -7.08 -14.22 8.55
C PRO A 46 -5.85 -13.47 8.03
N VAL A 47 -5.56 -12.29 8.57
CA VAL A 47 -4.34 -11.55 8.21
C VAL A 47 -3.13 -12.37 8.67
N PRO A 48 -2.19 -12.73 7.78
CA PRO A 48 -0.99 -13.45 8.18
C PRO A 48 -0.08 -12.60 9.09
N PRO A 49 0.52 -13.14 10.17
CA PRO A 49 1.43 -12.39 11.05
C PRO A 49 2.57 -11.70 10.29
N ALA A 50 3.13 -12.37 9.28
CA ALA A 50 4.18 -11.80 8.42
C ALA A 50 3.78 -10.50 7.71
N VAL A 51 2.48 -10.27 7.46
CA VAL A 51 2.02 -8.97 6.93
C VAL A 51 2.23 -7.88 7.97
N LEU A 52 1.89 -8.14 9.24
CA LEU A 52 2.08 -7.20 10.33
C LEU A 52 3.57 -6.93 10.56
N ASP A 53 4.39 -7.98 10.57
CA ASP A 53 5.85 -7.86 10.73
C ASP A 53 6.45 -6.95 9.65
N ILE A 54 6.02 -7.10 8.38
CA ILE A 54 6.48 -6.23 7.29
C ILE A 54 5.99 -4.79 7.48
N LEU A 55 4.71 -4.59 7.84
CA LEU A 55 4.16 -3.24 8.02
C LEU A 55 4.91 -2.45 9.09
N GLU A 56 5.34 -3.10 10.17
CA GLU A 56 6.08 -2.48 11.27
C GLU A 56 7.49 -1.99 10.87
N GLN A 57 8.06 -2.51 9.77
CA GLN A 57 9.37 -2.10 9.28
C GLN A 57 9.37 -0.75 8.55
N TYR A 58 8.20 -0.21 8.19
CA TYR A 58 8.10 1.01 7.38
C TYR A 58 7.40 2.14 8.13
N GLU A 59 8.06 3.30 8.15
CA GLU A 59 7.53 4.49 8.78
C GLU A 59 6.30 5.01 8.02
N LYS A 60 6.31 5.04 6.69
CA LYS A 60 5.22 5.59 5.87
C LYS A 60 4.52 4.48 5.11
N GLN A 61 3.19 4.51 5.12
CA GLN A 61 2.38 3.47 4.49
C GLN A 61 1.28 4.09 3.63
N VAL A 62 1.11 3.58 2.42
CA VAL A 62 0.05 3.99 1.48
C VAL A 62 -0.82 2.80 1.15
N PHE A 63 -2.05 2.76 1.66
CA PHE A 63 -3.01 1.70 1.36
C PHE A 63 -3.77 2.05 0.08
N VAL A 64 -3.66 1.19 -0.93
CA VAL A 64 -4.28 1.39 -2.25
C VAL A 64 -5.33 0.31 -2.46
N GLU A 65 -6.61 0.71 -2.46
CA GLU A 65 -7.72 -0.23 -2.50
C GLU A 65 -8.88 0.29 -3.36
N GLU A 66 -9.37 -0.55 -4.28
CA GLU A 66 -10.63 -0.31 -5.01
C GLU A 66 -11.87 -0.68 -4.17
N ASN A 67 -11.97 -0.05 -3.01
CA ASN A 67 -13.19 0.02 -2.21
C ASN A 67 -13.21 1.36 -1.47
N LEU A 68 -14.38 1.97 -1.34
CA LEU A 68 -14.51 3.28 -0.68
C LEU A 68 -14.07 3.28 0.80
N PRO A 69 -14.37 2.25 1.62
CA PRO A 69 -14.06 2.30 3.05
C PRO A 69 -12.57 2.13 3.41
N GLY A 70 -11.73 1.58 2.53
CA GLY A 70 -10.38 1.15 2.87
C GLY A 70 -10.36 -0.04 3.82
N LEU A 71 -11.12 -1.09 3.47
CA LEU A 71 -11.38 -2.25 4.33
C LEU A 71 -10.12 -2.95 4.83
N LEU A 72 -9.06 -3.06 4.01
CA LEU A 72 -7.80 -3.66 4.47
C LEU A 72 -7.14 -2.79 5.53
N LYS A 73 -7.04 -1.48 5.29
CA LYS A 73 -6.49 -0.55 6.28
C LYS A 73 -7.27 -0.63 7.60
N GLU A 74 -8.60 -0.70 7.54
CA GLU A 74 -9.45 -0.85 8.73
C GLU A 74 -9.28 -2.22 9.41
N LEU A 75 -9.08 -3.30 8.66
CA LEU A 75 -8.82 -4.62 9.22
C LEU A 75 -7.50 -4.64 10.02
N ILE A 76 -6.48 -3.92 9.56
CA ILE A 76 -5.16 -3.89 10.19
C ILE A 76 -5.11 -2.92 11.37
N TYR A 77 -5.72 -1.73 11.24
CA TYR A 77 -5.54 -0.63 12.20
C TYR A 77 -6.83 -0.09 12.82
N GLY A 78 -7.97 -0.67 12.46
CA GLY A 78 -9.28 -0.13 12.81
C GLY A 78 -9.47 1.31 12.30
N HIS A 79 -10.25 2.07 13.06
CA HIS A 79 -10.48 3.49 12.79
C HIS A 79 -9.40 4.42 13.34
N ALA A 80 -8.28 3.87 13.83
CA ALA A 80 -7.17 4.69 14.32
C ALA A 80 -6.64 5.59 13.19
N ARG A 81 -6.49 6.88 13.48
CA ARG A 81 -5.83 7.84 12.58
C ARG A 81 -4.35 7.88 12.91
N ARG A 82 -3.51 7.65 11.89
CA ARG A 82 -2.06 7.78 12.00
C ARG A 82 -1.56 8.71 10.91
N LYS A 83 -0.73 9.70 11.28
CA LYS A 83 -0.27 10.76 10.36
C LYS A 83 0.60 10.22 9.21
N ASN A 84 1.25 9.09 9.44
CA ASN A 84 2.15 8.39 8.52
C ASN A 84 1.45 7.33 7.67
N ILE A 85 0.12 7.19 7.77
CA ILE A 85 -0.67 6.25 6.98
C ILE A 85 -1.62 7.05 6.09
N ARG A 86 -1.49 6.86 4.78
CA ARG A 86 -2.39 7.43 3.77
C ARG A 86 -3.21 6.33 3.11
N SER A 87 -4.42 6.67 2.69
CA SER A 87 -5.31 5.77 1.95
C SER A 87 -5.65 6.37 0.59
N VAL A 88 -5.62 5.53 -0.44
CA VAL A 88 -6.00 5.83 -1.82
C VAL A 88 -7.12 4.86 -2.17
N ASN A 89 -8.35 5.37 -2.11
CA ASN A 89 -9.56 4.57 -2.25
C ASN A 89 -10.39 5.06 -3.43
N LYS A 90 -10.92 4.12 -4.23
CA LYS A 90 -11.75 4.44 -5.39
C LYS A 90 -12.77 3.34 -5.66
N ILE A 91 -13.83 3.67 -6.39
CA ILE A 91 -14.82 2.72 -6.88
C ILE A 91 -15.29 3.15 -8.28
N GLY A 92 -15.61 2.19 -9.14
CA GLY A 92 -16.16 2.44 -10.47
C GLY A 92 -15.14 2.95 -11.51
N SER A 93 -13.86 3.09 -11.14
CA SER A 93 -12.77 3.40 -12.06
C SER A 93 -11.43 2.95 -11.46
N MET A 94 -10.45 2.72 -12.32
CA MET A 94 -9.12 2.32 -11.87
C MET A 94 -8.41 3.44 -11.11
N ILE A 95 -7.65 3.05 -10.09
CA ILE A 95 -6.69 3.94 -9.44
C ILE A 95 -5.49 4.14 -10.38
N THR A 96 -5.07 5.37 -10.57
CA THR A 96 -3.90 5.71 -11.38
C THR A 96 -2.63 5.78 -10.52
N PRO A 97 -1.46 5.51 -11.11
CA PRO A 97 -0.19 5.66 -10.39
C PRO A 97 0.03 7.06 -9.81
N SER A 98 -0.42 8.10 -10.52
CA SER A 98 -0.32 9.48 -10.04
C SER A 98 -1.12 9.72 -8.76
N GLU A 99 -2.32 9.16 -8.62
CA GLU A 99 -3.12 9.24 -7.36
C GLU A 99 -2.40 8.58 -6.18
N ILE A 100 -1.60 7.55 -6.46
CA ILE A 100 -0.77 6.88 -5.45
C ILE A 100 0.47 7.71 -5.08
N LEU A 101 0.96 8.59 -5.95
CA LEU A 101 2.20 9.36 -5.72
C LEU A 101 2.01 10.80 -5.22
N MET A 102 0.76 11.28 -5.11
CA MET A 102 0.38 12.56 -4.50
C MET A 102 0.67 12.58 -3.01
#